data_AF-A0A8S3G175-F1
#
_entry.id   AF-A0A8S3G175-F1
#
_cell.length_a   1.000
_cell.length_b   1.000
_cell.length_c   1.000
_cell.angle_alpha   90.00
_cell.angle_beta   90.00
_cell.angle_gamma   90.00
#
_symmetry.space_group_name_H-M   'P 1'
#
loop_
_entity.id
_entity.type
_entity.pdbx_description
1 polymer ?
#
loop_
_entity_poly.entity_id
_entity_poly.type
_entity_poly.pdbx_seq_one_letter_code
_entity_poly.pdbx_strand_id
1 'polypeptide(L)' 'MNIFLFILLLIPTIYSLELKKLSTCQTALGMQSGSIPDSAILVSSSSDSNTVGTKASRARTEQYGGAWCPLNKVT' A
#
# COMPACT_ATOMS: atom_id res chain seq x y z
N MET A 1 -42.82 -12.56 -18.94
CA MET A 1 -41.72 -13.50 -18.66
C MET A 1 -40.31 -12.96 -18.99
N ASN A 2 -40.15 -11.75 -19.55
CA ASN A 2 -38.82 -11.17 -19.83
C ASN A 2 -38.26 -10.30 -18.71
N ILE A 3 -39.10 -9.53 -17.99
CA ILE A 3 -38.62 -8.55 -17.00
C ILE A 3 -37.87 -9.21 -15.82
N PHE A 4 -38.34 -10.38 -15.37
CA PHE A 4 -37.72 -11.13 -14.28
C PHE A 4 -36.31 -11.62 -14.64
N LEU A 5 -36.11 -12.00 -15.90
CA LEU A 5 -34.83 -12.47 -16.42
C LEU A 5 -33.82 -11.32 -16.51
N PHE A 6 -34.27 -10.14 -16.94
CA PHE A 6 -33.46 -8.93 -16.93
C PHE A 6 -33.06 -8.52 -15.51
N ILE A 7 -34.00 -8.58 -14.56
CA ILE A 7 -33.73 -8.28 -13.16
C ILE A 7 -32.72 -9.28 -12.57
N LEU A 8 -32.86 -10.59 -12.84
CA LEU A 8 -31.90 -11.62 -12.38
C LEU A 8 -30.47 -11.40 -12.91
N LEU A 9 -30.33 -10.84 -14.11
CA LEU A 9 -29.04 -10.56 -14.75
C LEU A 9 -28.45 -9.20 -14.34
N LEU A 10 -29.28 -8.20 -14.09
CA LEU A 10 -28.85 -6.83 -13.79
C LEU A 10 -28.59 -6.61 -12.30
N ILE A 11 -29.35 -7.24 -11.41
CA ILE A 11 -29.15 -7.13 -9.96
C ILE A 11 -27.71 -7.45 -9.51
N PRO A 12 -27.11 -8.61 -9.87
CA PRO A 12 -25.75 -8.96 -9.42
C PRO A 12 -24.66 -8.05 -10.02
N THR A 13 -24.88 -7.50 -11.23
CA THR A 13 -23.93 -6.57 -11.85
C THR A 13 -23.95 -5.20 -11.17
N ILE A 14 -25.13 -4.72 -10.75
CA ILE A 14 -25.28 -3.47 -10.00
C ILE A 14 -24.62 -3.58 -8.61
N TYR A 15 -24.83 -4.68 -7.88
CA TYR A 15 -24.18 -4.88 -6.57
C TYR A 15 -22.64 -4.96 -6.66
N SER A 16 -22.12 -5.53 -7.76
CA SER A 16 -20.67 -5.64 -7.98
C SER A 16 -20.00 -4.28 -8.20
N LEU A 17 -20.71 -3.31 -8.80
CA LEU A 17 -20.22 -1.94 -9.01
C LEU A 17 -20.06 -1.17 -7.69
N GLU A 18 -21.00 -1.36 -6.77
CA GLU A 18 -21.00 -0.68 -5.47
C GLU A 18 -19.88 -1.21 -4.55
N LEU A 19 -19.62 -2.52 -4.61
CA LEU A 19 -18.53 -3.17 -3.85
C LEU A 19 -17.13 -2.77 -4.38
N LYS A 20 -17.01 -2.53 -5.69
CA LYS A 20 -15.77 -2.04 -6.31
C LYS A 20 -15.38 -0.63 -5.85
N LYS A 21 -16.33 0.15 -5.31
CA LYS A 21 -16.07 1.49 -4.76
C LYS A 21 -15.41 1.45 -3.37
N LEU A 22 -15.48 0.32 -2.65
CA LEU A 22 -14.79 0.16 -1.38
C LEU A 22 -13.31 -0.23 -1.58
N SER A 23 -13.00 -0.99 -2.65
CA SER A 23 -11.61 -1.39 -2.95
C SER A 23 -10.70 -0.21 -3.30
N THR A 24 -11.24 0.90 -3.78
CA THR A 24 -10.44 2.10 -4.08
C THR A 24 -9.76 2.68 -2.83
N CYS A 25 -10.30 2.45 -1.63
CA CYS A 25 -9.72 2.92 -0.36
C CYS A 25 -8.60 2.00 0.19
N GLN A 26 -8.21 0.94 -0.54
CA GLN A 26 -7.11 0.05 -0.16
C GLN A 26 -5.96 0.06 -1.19
N THR A 27 -5.94 1.05 -2.10
CA THR A 27 -4.90 1.17 -3.11
C THR A 27 -3.57 1.60 -2.48
N ALA A 28 -2.47 1.03 -2.96
CA ALA A 28 -1.13 1.43 -2.52
C ALA A 28 -0.87 2.92 -2.80
N LEU A 29 -0.44 3.65 -1.78
CA LEU A 29 -0.25 5.12 -1.87
C LEU A 29 1.10 5.55 -2.44
N GLY A 30 2.10 4.66 -2.48
CA GLY A 30 3.36 4.98 -3.15
C GLY A 30 4.66 4.58 -2.47
N MET A 31 4.62 3.86 -1.34
CA MET A 31 5.83 3.41 -0.65
C MET A 31 6.71 2.53 -1.55
N GLN A 32 6.11 1.53 -2.21
CA GLN A 32 6.82 0.61 -3.11
C GLN A 32 7.10 1.24 -4.48
N SER A 33 6.13 1.95 -5.07
CA SER A 33 6.26 2.50 -6.43
C SER A 33 7.16 3.74 -6.53
N GLY A 34 7.54 4.36 -5.40
CA GLY A 34 8.27 5.62 -5.40
C GLY A 34 7.39 6.86 -5.54
N SER A 35 6.06 6.70 -5.65
CA SER A 35 5.13 7.85 -5.77
C SER A 35 5.13 8.73 -4.51
N ILE A 36 5.42 8.14 -3.33
CA ILE A 36 5.83 8.90 -2.15
C ILE A 36 7.34 9.18 -2.29
N PRO A 37 7.79 10.45 -2.39
CA PRO A 37 9.19 10.78 -2.60
C PRO A 37 10.02 10.53 -1.33
N ASP A 38 11.33 10.28 -1.48
CA ASP A 38 12.25 10.04 -0.35
C ASP A 38 12.24 11.20 0.66
N SER A 39 12.07 12.44 0.21
CA SER A 39 12.00 13.62 1.06
C SER A 39 10.76 13.66 1.97
N ALA A 40 9.72 12.89 1.65
CA ALA A 40 8.51 12.77 2.47
C ALA A 40 8.61 11.64 3.51
N ILE A 41 9.65 10.81 3.44
CA ILE A 41 9.89 9.73 4.39
C ILE A 41 10.91 10.24 5.42
N LEU A 42 10.51 10.28 6.69
CA LEU A 42 11.36 10.72 7.78
C LEU A 42 11.41 9.65 8.86
N VAL A 43 12.56 9.50 9.49
CA VAL A 43 12.77 8.60 10.63
C VAL A 43 13.46 9.39 11.74
N SER A 44 13.14 9.08 12.99
CA SER A 44 13.73 9.77 14.15
C SER A 44 15.16 9.31 14.46
N SER A 45 15.50 8.07 14.09
CA SER A 45 16.82 7.48 14.28
C SER A 45 17.02 6.27 13.37
N SER A 46 18.28 5.86 13.19
CA SER A 46 18.64 4.62 12.50
C SER A 46 19.86 3.97 13.16
N SER A 47 19.91 2.63 13.19
CA SER A 47 21.09 1.89 13.66
C SER A 47 22.34 2.19 12.81
N ASP A 48 22.16 2.30 11.50
CA ASP A 48 23.15 2.81 10.55
C ASP A 48 22.40 3.56 9.45
N SER A 49 22.65 4.86 9.31
CA SER A 49 21.95 5.71 8.32
C SER A 49 22.29 5.37 6.88
N ASN A 50 23.43 4.73 6.61
CA ASN A 50 23.86 4.34 5.27
C ASN A 50 23.24 3.00 4.84
N THR A 51 23.05 2.08 5.79
CA THR A 51 22.61 0.70 5.48
C THR A 51 21.13 0.48 5.79
N VAL A 52 20.63 0.99 6.92
CA VAL A 52 19.25 0.77 7.41
C VAL A 52 18.55 2.10 7.71
N GLY A 53 18.90 3.12 6.93
CA GLY A 53 18.34 4.47 6.97
C GLY A 53 16.99 4.59 6.28
N THR A 54 16.53 5.83 6.10
CA THR A 54 15.26 6.17 5.45
C THR A 54 15.08 5.50 4.09
N LYS A 55 16.14 5.40 3.26
CA LYS A 55 16.05 4.83 1.92
C LYS A 55 15.72 3.33 1.90
N ALA A 56 16.04 2.62 2.98
CA ALA A 56 15.72 1.21 3.15
C ALA A 56 14.28 0.99 3.67
N SER A 57 13.48 2.03 3.94
CA SER A 57 12.13 1.89 4.54
C SER A 57 11.01 1.53 3.57
N ARG A 58 11.32 1.37 2.27
CA ARG A 58 10.31 1.12 1.24
C ARG A 58 9.83 -0.34 1.27
N ALA A 59 8.52 -0.53 1.18
CA ALA A 59 7.93 -1.86 1.19
C ALA A 59 8.32 -2.65 -0.07
N ARG A 60 8.65 -3.94 0.10
CA ARG A 60 8.99 -4.87 -0.98
C ARG A 60 10.15 -4.41 -1.87
N THR A 61 11.12 -3.74 -1.28
CA THR A 61 12.37 -3.37 -1.95
C THR A 61 13.55 -3.91 -1.15
N GLU A 62 14.53 -4.49 -1.83
CA GLU A 62 15.78 -4.95 -1.21
C GLU A 62 16.88 -3.95 -1.54
N GLN A 63 16.90 -2.82 -0.82
CA GLN A 63 17.94 -1.81 -0.95
C GLN A 63 18.78 -1.77 0.34
N TYR A 64 20.09 -1.64 0.20
CA TYR A 64 21.01 -1.52 1.33
C TYR A 64 20.88 -2.72 2.29
N GLY A 65 20.55 -2.49 3.56
CA GLY A 65 20.29 -3.54 4.56
C GLY A 65 18.88 -4.13 4.51
N GLY A 66 18.10 -3.87 3.46
CA GLY A 66 16.77 -4.44 3.20
C GLY A 66 15.61 -3.67 3.83
N ALA A 67 15.78 -3.18 5.07
CA ALA A 67 14.75 -2.45 5.81
C ALA A 67 15.32 -1.26 6.61
N TRP A 68 14.45 -0.36 7.06
CA TRP A 68 14.81 0.59 8.11
C TRP A 68 14.86 -0.11 9.48
N CYS A 69 15.86 0.25 10.30
CA CYS A 69 16.00 -0.23 11.67
C CYS A 69 16.28 0.94 12.62
N PRO A 70 15.53 1.08 13.75
CA PRO A 70 15.76 2.14 14.72
C PRO A 70 17.13 2.01 15.39
N LEU A 71 17.64 3.10 16.00
CA LEU A 71 18.89 3.07 16.75
C LEU A 71 18.78 2.16 17.99
N ASN A 72 17.72 2.35 18.77
CA ASN A 72 17.45 1.55 19.96
C ASN A 72 16.48 0.43 19.59
N LYS A 73 16.89 -0.81 19.85
CA LYS A 73 16.05 -2.00 19.63
C LYS A 73 15.27 -2.30 20.91
N VAL A 74 14.02 -2.71 20.78
CA VAL A 74 13.27 -3.28 21.90
C VAL A 74 13.70 -4.75 22.00
N THR A 75 14.34 -5.11 23.10
CA THR A 75 14.73 -6.48 23.46
C THR A 75 13.70 -7.16 24.33
#